data_AF-A0A3M5MX41-F1
#
_entry.id   AF-A0A3M5MX41-F1
#
_cell.length_a   1.000
_cell.length_b   1.000
_cell.length_c   1.000
_cell.angle_alpha   90.00
_cell.angle_beta   90.00
_cell.angle_gamma   90.00
#
_symmetry.space_group_name_H-M   'P 1'
#
loop_
_entity.id
_entity.type
_entity.pdbx_description
1 polymer ?
#
loop_
_entity_poly.entity_id
_entity_poly.type
_entity_poly.pdbx_seq_one_letter_code
_entity_poly.pdbx_strand_id
1 'polypeptide(L)'
;VHEALTLVARDLQDGQPWMPVYIHSKLMIVDDVYTTHGSANINTRSMMVDSELNICHEHADITQQLRRRLWDLHTMGRGMQDEPKAAFKAWEKIIKRNKEFKNSKLKPDAPLVQFHFTGATMADFD
;
A
#
# COMPACT_ATOMS: atom_id res chain seq x y z
N VAL A 1 -4.72 -8.77 -12.82
CA VAL A 1 -3.72 -7.72 -12.51
C VAL A 1 -3.35 -7.89 -11.05
N HIS A 2 -2.24 -8.57 -10.76
CA HIS A 2 -1.70 -8.65 -9.40
C HIS A 2 -0.59 -7.61 -9.30
N GLU A 3 -0.96 -6.38 -8.98
CA GLU A 3 0.01 -5.31 -8.74
C GLU A 3 0.16 -5.12 -7.24
N ALA A 4 1.25 -5.64 -6.69
CA ALA A 4 1.71 -5.20 -5.39
C ALA A 4 2.22 -3.76 -5.52
N LEU A 5 2.02 -2.95 -4.49
CA LEU A 5 2.45 -1.55 -4.42
C LEU A 5 3.20 -1.34 -3.11
N THR A 6 4.06 -0.33 -3.07
CA THR A 6 4.74 0.10 -1.84
C THR A 6 4.71 1.62 -1.70
N LEU A 7 5.27 2.14 -0.61
CA LEU A 7 5.22 3.54 -0.25
C LEU A 7 6.62 4.12 -0.06
N VAL A 8 6.78 5.40 -0.39
CA VAL A 8 7.96 6.21 -0.07
C VAL A 8 7.56 7.44 0.74
N ALA A 9 8.50 7.97 1.51
CA ALA A 9 8.28 9.13 2.36
C ALA A 9 7.81 10.34 1.53
N ARG A 10 6.81 11.05 2.05
CA ARG A 10 6.19 12.22 1.42
C ARG A 10 7.10 13.45 1.43
N ASP A 11 7.74 13.71 2.56
CA ASP A 11 8.38 15.00 2.84
C ASP A 11 9.88 14.97 2.49
N LEU A 12 10.16 14.67 1.22
CA LEU A 12 11.52 14.71 0.66
C LEU A 12 11.74 16.02 -0.11
N GLN A 13 12.98 16.52 -0.05
CA GLN A 13 13.46 17.59 -0.93
C GLN A 13 14.02 16.99 -2.22
N ASP A 14 14.04 17.76 -3.30
CA ASP A 14 14.66 17.30 -4.56
C ASP A 14 16.14 16.98 -4.34
N GLY A 15 16.62 15.94 -5.01
CA GLY A 15 17.98 15.42 -4.84
C GLY A 15 18.19 14.50 -3.63
N GLN A 16 17.25 14.44 -2.67
CA GLN A 16 17.33 13.48 -1.56
C GLN A 16 16.99 12.05 -2.03
N PRO A 17 17.63 11.01 -1.48
CA PRO A 17 17.27 9.64 -1.77
C PRO A 17 15.84 9.35 -1.32
N TRP A 18 15.10 8.61 -2.13
CA TRP A 18 13.75 8.18 -1.76
C TRP A 18 13.82 7.17 -0.63
N MET A 19 13.21 7.51 0.51
CA MET A 19 13.16 6.64 1.69
C MET A 19 11.90 5.76 1.64
N PRO A 20 12.03 4.42 1.57
CA PRO A 20 10.88 3.52 1.64
C PRO A 20 10.16 3.65 2.99
N VAL A 21 8.84 3.55 2.98
CA VAL A 21 8.03 3.45 4.20
C VAL A 21 7.84 1.97 4.52
N TYR A 22 8.17 1.59 5.76
CA TYR A 22 7.97 0.22 6.23
C TYR A 22 6.48 -0.04 6.51
N ILE A 23 5.86 -0.91 5.71
CA ILE A 23 4.45 -1.28 5.83
C ILE A 23 4.34 -2.42 6.84
N HIS A 24 3.99 -2.09 8.09
CA HIS A 24 3.80 -3.08 9.15
C HIS A 24 2.32 -3.46 9.39
N SER A 25 1.39 -2.92 8.58
CA SER A 25 -0.04 -3.15 8.72
C SER A 25 -0.43 -4.58 8.36
N LYS A 26 -1.33 -5.18 9.17
CA LYS A 26 -2.07 -6.40 8.83
C LYS A 26 -3.53 -6.03 8.77
N LEU A 27 -3.90 -5.45 7.64
CA LEU A 27 -5.20 -4.83 7.39
C LEU A 27 -5.74 -5.35 6.06
N MET A 28 -7.02 -5.70 6.04
CA MET A 28 -7.73 -6.04 4.82
C MET A 28 -9.08 -5.33 4.81
N ILE A 29 -9.43 -4.77 3.66
CA ILE A 29 -10.72 -4.14 3.38
C ILE A 29 -11.32 -4.87 2.17
N VAL A 30 -12.59 -5.25 2.25
CA VAL A 30 -13.31 -5.93 1.17
C VAL A 30 -14.62 -5.20 0.89
N ASP A 31 -14.82 -4.84 -0.38
CA ASP A 31 -16.04 -4.25 -0.94
C ASP A 31 -16.61 -3.03 -0.21
N ASP A 32 -15.76 -2.26 0.47
CA ASP A 32 -16.19 -1.16 1.35
C ASP A 32 -17.16 -1.58 2.47
N VAL A 33 -17.25 -2.88 2.79
CA VAL A 33 -18.18 -3.45 3.80
C VAL A 33 -17.45 -4.10 4.96
N TYR A 34 -16.46 -4.93 4.67
CA TYR A 34 -15.74 -5.71 5.67
C TYR A 34 -14.35 -5.13 5.91
N THR A 35 -13.94 -5.08 7.17
CA THR A 35 -12.57 -4.74 7.56
C THR A 35 -12.08 -5.69 8.63
N THR A 36 -10.88 -6.22 8.47
CA THR A 36 -10.14 -6.93 9.52
C THR A 36 -8.81 -6.24 9.77
N HIS A 37 -8.47 -6.07 11.04
CA HIS A 37 -7.20 -5.50 11.48
C HIS A 37 -6.70 -6.27 12.70
N GLY A 38 -5.41 -6.58 12.71
CA GLY A 38 -4.78 -7.23 13.85
C GLY A 38 -3.30 -7.47 13.66
N SER A 39 -2.81 -8.58 14.17
CA SER A 39 -1.40 -8.94 14.16
C SER A 39 -1.02 -9.99 13.11
N ALA A 40 -2.00 -10.75 12.59
CA ALA A 40 -1.75 -11.86 11.68
C ALA A 40 -1.25 -11.41 10.29
N ASN A 41 -0.02 -11.76 9.95
CA ASN A 41 0.52 -11.55 8.60
C ASN A 41 -0.09 -12.57 7.61
N ILE A 42 -0.07 -12.26 6.31
CA ILE A 42 -0.41 -13.22 5.25
C ILE A 42 0.80 -14.12 4.98
N ASN A 43 1.08 -15.04 5.91
CA ASN A 43 2.07 -16.10 5.76
C ASN A 43 1.63 -17.32 6.59
N THR A 44 2.20 -18.49 6.32
CA THR A 44 1.82 -19.74 7.01
C THR A 44 2.05 -19.70 8.51
N ARG A 45 3.08 -18.98 8.96
CA ARG A 45 3.41 -18.85 10.38
C ARG A 45 2.30 -18.14 11.17
N SER A 46 1.90 -16.94 10.77
CA SER A 46 0.81 -16.20 11.41
C SER A 46 -0.55 -16.88 11.20
N MET A 47 -0.77 -17.58 10.08
CA MET A 47 -2.06 -18.19 9.77
C MET A 47 -2.28 -19.56 10.41
N MET A 48 -1.23 -20.23 10.90
CA MET A 48 -1.34 -21.61 11.41
C MET A 48 -0.56 -21.90 12.71
N VAL A 49 0.46 -21.11 13.04
CA VAL A 49 1.45 -21.47 14.09
C VAL A 49 1.45 -20.46 15.24
N ASP A 50 1.67 -19.18 14.94
CA ASP A 50 1.80 -18.14 15.95
C ASP A 50 0.44 -17.82 16.58
N SER A 51 0.45 -17.42 17.85
CA SER A 51 -0.73 -16.86 18.50
C SER A 51 -0.97 -15.44 17.99
N GLU A 52 -1.99 -15.28 17.15
CA GLU A 52 -2.38 -14.01 16.53
C GLU A 52 -3.80 -13.61 16.92
N LEU A 53 -4.10 -12.31 16.85
CA LEU A 53 -5.45 -11.79 17.07
C LEU A 53 -5.81 -10.76 16.01
N ASN A 54 -6.99 -10.93 15.42
CA ASN A 54 -7.61 -9.94 14.55
C ASN A 54 -9.00 -9.57 15.08
N ILE A 55 -9.38 -8.30 14.93
CA ILE A 55 -10.74 -7.80 15.11
C ILE A 55 -11.29 -7.50 13.72
N CYS A 56 -12.53 -7.91 13.47
CA CYS A 56 -13.24 -7.56 12.25
C CYS A 56 -14.60 -6.93 12.52
N HIS A 57 -15.07 -6.12 11.56
CA HIS A 57 -16.41 -5.54 11.58
C HIS A 57 -16.95 -5.41 10.15
N GLU A 58 -18.28 -5.34 10.03
CA GLU A 58 -19.03 -5.25 8.77
C GLU A 58 -19.84 -3.95 8.70
N HIS A 59 -19.16 -2.81 8.85
CA HIS A 59 -19.81 -1.50 8.92
C HIS A 59 -19.36 -0.66 7.73
N ALA A 60 -20.21 -0.59 6.70
CA ALA A 60 -19.83 -0.05 5.40
C ALA A 60 -19.43 1.43 5.44
N ASP A 61 -20.10 2.23 6.28
CA ASP A 61 -19.79 3.63 6.49
C ASP A 61 -18.38 3.83 7.06
N ILE A 62 -17.99 3.03 8.05
CA ILE A 62 -16.65 3.06 8.65
C ILE A 62 -15.61 2.54 7.66
N THR A 63 -15.89 1.41 7.01
CA THR A 63 -14.96 0.75 6.10
C THR A 63 -14.63 1.61 4.88
N GLN A 64 -15.65 2.20 4.23
CA GLN A 64 -15.43 3.10 3.10
C GLN A 64 -14.61 4.34 3.49
N GLN A 65 -14.91 4.94 4.65
CA GLN A 65 -14.16 6.09 5.14
C GLN A 65 -12.70 5.74 5.40
N LEU A 66 -12.43 4.58 6.00
CA LEU A 66 -11.08 4.07 6.21
C LEU A 66 -10.33 3.90 4.88
N ARG A 67 -10.94 3.22 3.90
CA ARG A 67 -10.35 3.02 2.57
C ARG A 67 -9.99 4.36 1.93
N ARG A 68 -10.95 5.30 1.88
CA ARG A 68 -10.73 6.63 1.27
C ARG A 68 -9.61 7.39 1.99
N ARG A 69 -9.56 7.35 3.33
CA ARG A 69 -8.52 8.02 4.11
C ARG A 69 -7.13 7.46 3.84
N LEU A 70 -6.99 6.13 3.77
CA LEU A 70 -5.72 5.49 3.45
C LEU A 70 -5.26 5.84 2.03
N TRP A 71 -6.15 5.75 1.04
CA TRP A 71 -5.80 6.13 -0.32
C TRP A 71 -5.49 7.61 -0.46
N ASP A 72 -6.20 8.50 0.24
CA ASP A 72 -5.89 9.93 0.28
C ASP A 72 -4.43 10.17 0.73
N LEU A 73 -4.00 9.51 1.82
CA LEU A 73 -2.62 9.58 2.30
C LEU A 73 -1.62 9.03 1.29
N HIS A 74 -1.92 7.90 0.64
CA HIS A 74 -1.00 7.25 -0.29
C HIS A 74 -0.91 7.94 -1.65
N THR A 75 -1.95 8.65 -2.06
CA THR A 75 -2.11 9.18 -3.43
C THR A 75 -2.21 10.69 -3.50
N MET A 76 -2.09 11.38 -2.35
CA MET A 76 -2.29 12.83 -2.25
C MET A 76 -3.68 13.24 -2.76
N GLY A 77 -4.72 12.53 -2.30
CA GLY A 77 -6.13 12.79 -2.64
C GLY A 77 -6.58 12.40 -4.05
N ARG A 78 -5.69 11.84 -4.89
CA ARG A 78 -5.98 11.59 -6.31
C ARG A 78 -6.51 10.19 -6.62
N GLY A 79 -6.40 9.24 -5.70
CA GLY A 79 -6.73 7.83 -5.91
C GLY A 79 -7.76 7.26 -4.95
N MET A 80 -8.61 8.10 -4.34
CA MET A 80 -9.63 7.69 -3.37
C MET A 80 -11.02 7.43 -3.97
N GLN A 81 -11.15 7.43 -5.30
CA GLN A 81 -12.45 7.25 -5.99
C GLN A 81 -13.11 5.94 -5.58
N ASP A 82 -14.45 5.92 -5.55
CA ASP A 82 -15.21 4.70 -5.24
C ASP A 82 -15.31 3.78 -6.45
N GLU A 83 -15.37 4.36 -7.65
CA GLU A 83 -15.31 3.62 -8.90
C GLU A 83 -13.92 2.99 -9.08
N PRO A 84 -13.76 1.66 -8.97
CA PRO A 84 -12.43 1.03 -8.93
C PRO A 84 -11.63 1.35 -10.19
N LYS A 85 -12.28 1.32 -11.37
CA LYS A 85 -11.63 1.63 -12.65
C LYS A 85 -11.05 3.06 -12.69
N ALA A 86 -11.70 4.03 -12.03
CA ALA A 86 -11.18 5.39 -11.94
C ALA A 86 -9.99 5.47 -10.97
N ALA A 87 -10.08 4.79 -9.83
CA ALA A 87 -8.99 4.71 -8.86
C ALA A 87 -7.74 4.05 -9.45
N PHE A 88 -7.87 2.89 -10.10
CA PHE A 88 -6.78 2.20 -10.78
C PHE A 88 -6.06 3.10 -11.80
N LYS A 89 -6.81 3.81 -12.65
CA LYS A 89 -6.23 4.77 -13.60
C LYS A 89 -5.47 5.90 -12.91
N ALA A 90 -5.92 6.35 -11.74
CA ALA A 90 -5.21 7.36 -10.97
C ALA A 90 -3.92 6.79 -10.38
N TRP A 91 -3.96 5.58 -9.83
CA TRP A 91 -2.77 4.89 -9.30
C TRP A 91 -1.72 4.67 -10.38
N GLU A 92 -2.10 4.17 -11.56
CA GLU A 92 -1.20 3.98 -12.71
C GLU A 92 -0.48 5.29 -13.09
N LYS A 93 -1.22 6.41 -13.14
CA LYS A 93 -0.66 7.73 -13.44
C LYS A 93 0.35 8.17 -12.39
N ILE A 94 0.04 7.98 -11.11
CA ILE A 94 0.94 8.32 -9.99
C ILE A 94 2.21 7.47 -10.07
N ILE A 95 2.08 6.16 -10.25
CA ILE A 95 3.20 5.23 -10.36
C ILE A 95 4.11 5.62 -11.53
N LYS A 96 3.52 5.91 -12.70
CA LYS A 96 4.28 6.35 -13.88
C LYS A 96 5.04 7.66 -13.62
N ARG A 97 4.38 8.67 -13.05
CA ARG A 97 5.01 9.96 -12.68
C ARG A 97 6.14 9.76 -11.67
N ASN A 98 5.92 8.91 -10.67
CA ASN A 98 6.94 8.60 -9.68
C ASN A 98 8.15 7.90 -10.27
N LYS A 99 7.96 7.00 -11.24
CA LYS A 99 9.07 6.38 -11.97
C LYS A 99 9.90 7.42 -12.73
N GLU A 100 9.24 8.39 -13.38
CA GLU A 100 9.90 9.51 -14.07
C GLU A 100 10.65 10.41 -13.07
N PHE A 101 10.02 10.78 -11.95
CA PHE A 101 10.60 11.65 -10.92
C PHE A 101 11.82 11.01 -10.25
N LYS A 102 11.75 9.70 -9.97
CA LYS A 102 12.90 8.94 -9.44
C LYS A 102 14.09 8.99 -10.39
N ASN A 103 13.87 8.83 -11.70
CA ASN A 103 14.92 8.91 -12.71
C ASN A 103 15.52 10.32 -12.83
N SER A 104 14.69 11.36 -12.63
CA SER A 104 15.09 12.76 -12.64
C SER A 104 15.60 13.28 -11.28
N LYS A 105 15.73 12.42 -10.26
CA LYS A 105 16.13 12.78 -8.88
C LYS A 105 15.24 13.86 -8.23
N LEU A 106 13.96 13.90 -8.62
CA LEU A 106 12.95 14.75 -7.99
C LEU A 106 12.31 14.02 -6.81
N LYS A 107 11.74 14.78 -5.87
CA LYS A 107 10.89 14.21 -4.81
C LYS A 107 9.68 13.48 -5.41
N PRO A 108 9.09 12.49 -4.71
CA PRO A 108 7.92 11.77 -5.22
C PRO A 108 6.71 12.70 -5.41
N ASP A 109 5.92 12.42 -6.45
CA ASP A 109 4.66 13.09 -6.77
C ASP A 109 3.56 12.72 -5.75
N ALA A 110 3.60 11.48 -5.24
CA ALA A 110 2.84 11.00 -4.09
C ALA A 110 3.54 9.78 -3.47
N PRO A 111 3.20 9.35 -2.24
CA PRO A 111 3.84 8.20 -1.60
C PRO A 111 3.76 6.88 -2.39
N LEU A 112 2.68 6.63 -3.15
CA LEU A 112 2.45 5.38 -3.85
C LEU A 112 3.46 5.09 -4.99
N VAL A 113 4.16 3.96 -4.91
CA VAL A 113 5.10 3.53 -5.96
C VAL A 113 4.89 2.06 -6.33
N GLN A 114 5.38 1.66 -7.51
CA GLN A 114 5.36 0.26 -7.96
C GLN A 114 6.16 -0.62 -6.99
N PHE A 115 5.65 -1.80 -6.68
CA PHE A 115 6.44 -2.80 -5.98
C PHE A 115 7.57 -3.31 -6.87
N HIS A 116 8.79 -3.29 -6.32
CA HIS A 116 9.97 -3.83 -6.98
C HIS A 116 10.31 -5.18 -6.37
N PHE A 117 9.93 -6.27 -7.04
CA PHE A 117 10.39 -7.60 -6.68
C PHE A 117 11.76 -7.83 -7.32
N THR A 118 12.82 -7.92 -6.51
CA THR A 118 14.18 -8.18 -6.99
C THR A 118 14.53 -9.67 -7.07
N GLY A 119 13.54 -10.56 -6.92
CA GLY A 119 13.78 -11.99 -6.73
C GLY A 119 14.27 -12.29 -5.31
N ALA A 120 13.90 -13.45 -4.79
CA ALA A 120 14.58 -14.01 -3.63
C ALA A 120 15.88 -14.67 -4.11
N THR A 121 17.04 -14.21 -3.64
CA THR A 121 18.15 -15.15 -3.42
C THR A 121 17.70 -15.99 -2.24
N MET A 122 17.06 -17.13 -2.50
CA MET A 122 16.79 -18.12 -1.47
C MET A 122 18.13 -18.67 -0.99
N ALA A 123 18.68 -18.05 0.03
CA ALA A 123 19.51 -18.72 1.01
C ALA A 123 18.67 -18.82 2.28
N ASP A 124 17.52 -19.47 2.18
CA ASP A 124 16.88 -20.05 3.36
C ASP A 124 17.74 -21.26 3.72
N PHE A 125 18.60 -21.05 4.71
CA PHE A 125 19.21 -22.11 5.50
C PHE A 125 18.10 -22.69 6.38
N ASP A 126 17.55 -23.82 5.95
CA ASP A 126 17.19 -24.88 6.90
C ASP A 126 18.47 -25.60 7.36
#